data_AF-A0A2M8CJ11-F1
#
_entry.id   AF-A0A2M8CJ11-F1
#
_cell.length_a   1.000
_cell.length_b   1.000
_cell.length_c   1.000
_cell.angle_alpha   90.00
_cell.angle_beta   90.00
_cell.angle_gamma   90.00
#
_symmetry.space_group_name_H-M   'P 1'
#
loop_
_entity.id
_entity.type
_entity.pdbx_description
1 polymer ?
#
loop_
_entity_poly.entity_id
_entity_poly.type
_entity_poly.pdbx_seq_one_letter_code
_entity_poly.pdbx_strand_id
1 'polypeptide(L)'
;MRFVLNWGANPRDLDSHLNTPSIEGSTYHIYYSNTGSATSAPYAALDHDITSGYGPETMTIYQMFDGTYQYYIYKYAGDGNITESQAVLQIYNQNGLMQTVQVPTSGEGLYWYVCDVNGSNGQLTIHNVIQQSAPGKFKDPFPPKTQGNNLLNSKNITSWLWNFGDGSTSTAQNPSHTYMAAGTYTVSLTVGDGTITNTETKTGFITVAGSGGNSTLTGL
;
A
#
# COMPACT_ATOMS: atom_id res chain seq x y z
N MET A 1 -11.92 -2.51 2.35
CA MET A 1 -10.77 -1.76 2.91
C MET A 1 -9.59 -1.97 1.99
N ARG A 2 -8.83 -0.91 1.68
CA ARG A 2 -7.74 -0.97 0.71
C ARG A 2 -6.44 -0.51 1.33
N PHE A 3 -5.37 -1.23 1.04
CA PHE A 3 -4.00 -0.95 1.42
C PHE A 3 -3.21 -0.62 0.16
N VAL A 4 -2.49 0.50 0.19
CA VAL A 4 -1.65 0.96 -0.91
C VAL A 4 -0.25 1.17 -0.36
N LEU A 5 0.66 0.25 -0.69
CA LEU A 5 2.06 0.30 -0.30
C LEU A 5 2.87 0.95 -1.43
N ASN A 6 3.48 2.10 -1.15
CA ASN A 6 4.34 2.81 -2.07
C ASN A 6 5.78 2.80 -1.57
N TRP A 7 6.75 2.44 -2.40
CA TRP A 7 8.19 2.58 -2.10
C TRP A 7 8.98 2.79 -3.39
N GLY A 8 10.13 3.44 -3.30
CA GLY A 8 11.00 3.74 -4.44
C GLY A 8 12.50 3.65 -4.14
N ALA A 9 12.85 3.24 -2.92
CA ALA A 9 14.22 3.07 -2.46
C ALA A 9 14.43 1.64 -1.93
N ASN A 10 15.69 1.20 -1.88
CA ASN A 10 16.04 -0.14 -1.42
C ASN A 10 15.45 -0.44 -0.02
N PRO A 11 15.00 -1.67 0.25
CA PRO A 11 14.97 -2.86 -0.61
C PRO A 11 14.05 -2.75 -1.82
N ARG A 12 14.48 -3.37 -2.92
CA ARG A 12 13.79 -3.35 -4.21
C ARG A 12 12.63 -4.34 -4.34
N ASP A 13 12.20 -4.99 -3.26
CA ASP A 13 11.16 -6.03 -3.32
C ASP A 13 10.55 -6.15 -1.92
N LEU A 14 9.46 -5.40 -1.73
CA LEU A 14 8.66 -5.34 -0.52
C LEU A 14 7.25 -5.82 -0.87
N ASP A 15 6.83 -6.92 -0.27
CA ASP A 15 5.55 -7.53 -0.61
C ASP A 15 4.53 -7.33 0.50
N SER A 16 3.29 -7.10 0.10
CA SER A 16 2.12 -6.96 0.93
C SER A 16 1.57 -8.33 1.29
N HIS A 17 1.46 -8.58 2.59
CA HIS A 17 0.90 -9.80 3.13
C HIS A 17 -0.32 -9.51 3.98
N LEU A 18 -1.32 -10.38 3.86
CA LEU A 18 -2.53 -10.31 4.68
C LEU A 18 -2.88 -11.69 5.22
N ASN A 19 -2.83 -11.84 6.55
CA ASN A 19 -3.43 -12.97 7.24
C ASN A 19 -4.88 -12.64 7.59
N THR A 20 -5.79 -13.55 7.28
CA THR A 20 -7.22 -13.39 7.59
C THR A 20 -7.58 -14.01 8.93
N PRO A 21 -8.69 -13.59 9.57
CA PRO A 21 -9.37 -14.42 10.54
C PRO A 21 -9.90 -15.71 9.90
N SER A 22 -10.58 -16.55 10.69
CA SER A 22 -11.28 -17.70 10.14
C SER A 22 -12.49 -17.24 9.32
N ILE A 23 -12.49 -17.59 8.04
CA ILE A 23 -13.56 -17.34 7.08
C ILE A 23 -14.03 -18.71 6.61
N GLU A 24 -15.32 -19.02 6.79
CA GLU A 24 -15.90 -20.30 6.37
C GLU A 24 -15.14 -21.53 6.93
N GLY A 25 -14.58 -21.41 8.15
CA GLY A 25 -13.85 -22.48 8.83
C GLY A 25 -12.36 -22.58 8.50
N SER A 26 -11.83 -21.71 7.62
CA SER A 26 -10.41 -21.72 7.22
C SER A 26 -9.75 -20.37 7.45
N THR A 27 -8.45 -20.36 7.75
CA THR A 27 -7.62 -19.14 7.72
C THR A 27 -6.87 -19.06 6.41
N TYR A 28 -6.73 -17.86 5.87
CA TYR A 28 -6.06 -17.63 4.60
C TYR A 28 -4.90 -16.66 4.78
N HIS A 29 -3.94 -16.78 3.87
CA HIS A 29 -2.81 -15.89 3.76
C HIS A 29 -2.69 -15.45 2.31
N ILE A 30 -2.86 -14.14 2.09
CA ILE A 30 -2.76 -13.52 0.77
C ILE A 30 -1.39 -12.87 0.63
N TYR A 31 -0.70 -13.22 -0.45
CA TYR A 31 0.66 -12.77 -0.81
C TYR A 31 0.94 -13.11 -2.29
N TYR A 32 2.12 -12.77 -2.82
CA TYR A 32 2.43 -12.86 -4.27
C TYR A 32 2.04 -14.20 -4.95
N SER A 33 2.23 -15.35 -4.29
CA SER A 33 1.90 -16.66 -4.88
C SER A 33 0.50 -17.17 -4.54
N ASN A 34 -0.23 -16.48 -3.67
CA ASN A 34 -1.63 -16.73 -3.39
C ASN A 34 -2.37 -15.40 -3.30
N THR A 35 -2.74 -14.87 -4.47
CA THR A 35 -3.25 -13.49 -4.60
C THR A 35 -4.69 -13.32 -4.10
N GLY A 36 -5.34 -14.37 -3.61
CA GLY A 36 -6.68 -14.30 -3.03
C GLY A 36 -7.80 -14.22 -4.08
N SER A 37 -8.97 -13.75 -3.65
CA SER A 37 -10.16 -13.63 -4.49
C SER A 37 -11.09 -12.57 -3.94
N ALA A 38 -11.73 -11.80 -4.83
CA ALA A 38 -12.74 -10.82 -4.47
C ALA A 38 -14.14 -11.44 -4.24
N THR A 39 -14.41 -12.62 -4.81
CA THR A 39 -15.77 -13.20 -4.92
C THR A 39 -15.95 -14.54 -4.19
N SER A 40 -14.86 -15.08 -3.65
CA SER A 40 -14.85 -16.30 -2.83
C SER A 40 -13.86 -16.10 -1.69
N ALA A 41 -13.95 -16.92 -0.64
CA ALA A 41 -12.97 -16.90 0.44
C ALA A 41 -11.53 -16.88 -0.15
N PRO A 42 -10.68 -15.92 0.27
CA PRO A 42 -10.78 -15.08 1.46
C PRO A 42 -11.58 -13.76 1.35
N TYR A 43 -12.20 -13.44 0.21
CA TYR A 43 -12.83 -12.14 -0.05
C TYR A 43 -11.88 -10.95 0.16
N ALA A 44 -10.60 -11.20 -0.11
CA ALA A 44 -9.53 -10.25 -0.12
C ALA A 44 -8.55 -10.66 -1.23
N ALA A 45 -7.95 -9.70 -1.91
CA ALA A 45 -6.99 -9.97 -2.96
C ALA A 45 -5.86 -8.94 -3.02
N LEU A 46 -4.70 -9.43 -3.46
CA LEU A 46 -3.59 -8.62 -3.91
C LEU A 46 -3.90 -8.19 -5.34
N ASP A 47 -4.56 -7.03 -5.48
CA ASP A 47 -5.12 -6.56 -6.76
C ASP A 47 -4.05 -5.98 -7.70
N HIS A 48 -2.92 -5.54 -7.14
CA HIS A 48 -1.73 -5.12 -7.89
C HIS A 48 -0.52 -5.67 -7.16
N ASP A 49 0.15 -6.60 -7.80
CA ASP A 49 1.40 -7.22 -7.37
C ASP A 49 2.53 -6.78 -8.30
N ILE A 50 3.57 -6.16 -7.75
CA ILE A 50 4.83 -5.97 -8.46
C ILE A 50 5.75 -7.09 -8.01
N THR A 51 5.74 -8.19 -8.76
CA THR A 51 6.45 -9.42 -8.40
C THR A 51 7.97 -9.24 -8.23
N SER A 52 8.52 -8.15 -8.76
CA SER A 52 9.90 -7.70 -8.53
C SER A 52 10.04 -6.21 -8.81
N GLY A 53 10.70 -5.46 -7.93
CA GLY A 53 11.00 -4.04 -8.13
C GLY A 53 10.27 -3.13 -7.14
N TYR A 54 10.07 -1.88 -7.53
CA TYR A 54 9.42 -0.88 -6.68
C TYR A 54 7.92 -0.87 -6.89
N GLY A 55 7.18 -0.54 -5.83
CA GLY A 55 5.73 -0.47 -5.87
C GLY A 55 5.16 0.60 -6.82
N PRO A 56 3.84 0.79 -6.79
CA PRO A 56 2.94 0.39 -5.71
C PRO A 56 2.59 -1.10 -5.69
N GLU A 57 2.28 -1.59 -4.49
CA GLU A 57 1.45 -2.78 -4.32
C GLU A 57 0.12 -2.42 -3.67
N THR A 58 -0.93 -3.14 -4.06
CA THR A 58 -2.26 -2.87 -3.51
C THR A 58 -3.00 -4.14 -3.14
N MET A 59 -3.52 -4.15 -1.91
CA MET A 59 -4.30 -5.23 -1.33
C MET A 59 -5.69 -4.68 -0.95
N THR A 60 -6.75 -5.40 -1.28
CA THR A 60 -8.12 -5.03 -0.89
C THR A 60 -8.80 -6.16 -0.15
N ILE A 61 -9.41 -5.84 0.99
CA ILE A 61 -10.43 -6.66 1.65
C ILE A 61 -11.79 -6.21 1.12
N TYR A 62 -12.44 -7.07 0.33
CA TYR A 62 -13.75 -6.83 -0.29
C TYR A 62 -14.89 -7.09 0.69
N GLN A 63 -14.75 -8.11 1.53
CA GLN A 63 -15.71 -8.44 2.57
C GLN A 63 -14.98 -8.81 3.87
N MET A 64 -15.40 -8.18 4.97
CA MET A 64 -14.85 -8.47 6.29
C MET A 64 -15.68 -9.52 7.03
N PHE A 65 -15.00 -10.31 7.84
CA PHE A 65 -15.56 -11.31 8.74
C PHE A 65 -15.00 -11.07 10.15
N ASP A 66 -15.77 -11.42 11.17
CA ASP A 66 -15.36 -11.24 12.57
C ASP A 66 -14.00 -11.88 12.87
N GLY A 67 -13.19 -11.17 13.67
CA GLY A 67 -11.84 -11.55 14.03
C GLY A 67 -10.81 -10.50 13.61
N THR A 68 -9.55 -10.90 13.55
CA THR A 68 -8.43 -9.99 13.27
C THR A 68 -7.80 -10.32 11.94
N TYR A 69 -7.76 -9.33 11.04
CA TYR A 69 -6.89 -9.35 9.88
C TYR A 69 -5.55 -8.72 10.25
N GLN A 70 -4.44 -9.33 9.84
CA GLN A 70 -3.09 -8.83 10.15
C GLN A 70 -2.40 -8.47 8.85
N TYR A 71 -2.12 -7.19 8.66
CA TYR A 71 -1.44 -6.67 7.47
C TYR A 71 0.02 -6.36 7.80
N TYR A 72 0.93 -6.88 6.98
CA TYR A 72 2.36 -6.65 7.12
C TYR A 72 3.07 -6.69 5.78
N ILE A 73 4.29 -6.18 5.75
CA ILE A 73 5.17 -6.23 4.59
C ILE A 73 6.28 -7.24 4.87
N TYR A 74 6.64 -8.05 3.88
CA TYR A 74 7.81 -8.92 3.92
C TYR A 74 8.86 -8.47 2.90
N LYS A 75 10.13 -8.50 3.31
CA LYS A 75 11.27 -8.18 2.44
C LYS A 75 11.80 -9.45 1.79
N TYR A 76 11.51 -9.63 0.50
CA TYR A 76 12.14 -10.68 -0.31
C TYR A 76 13.54 -10.29 -0.79
N ALA A 77 13.82 -8.98 -0.89
CA ALA A 77 15.08 -8.50 -1.41
C ALA A 77 16.28 -8.94 -0.53
N GLY A 78 17.35 -9.44 -1.18
CA GLY A 78 18.61 -9.79 -0.51
C GLY A 78 19.47 -8.58 -0.13
N ASP A 79 19.12 -7.40 -0.63
CA ASP A 79 19.78 -6.11 -0.39
C ASP A 79 18.90 -5.18 0.48
N GLY A 80 19.55 -4.21 1.13
CA GLY A 80 18.90 -3.17 1.94
C GLY A 80 18.17 -3.66 3.19
N ASN A 81 17.89 -2.72 4.09
CA ASN A 81 17.01 -2.94 5.24
C ASN A 81 15.64 -2.32 4.97
N ILE A 82 14.55 -2.89 5.49
CA ILE A 82 13.20 -2.34 5.30
C ILE A 82 13.14 -0.86 5.71
N THR A 83 13.87 -0.48 6.75
CA THR A 83 13.95 0.89 7.28
C THR A 83 14.52 1.92 6.29
N GLU A 84 15.20 1.49 5.23
CA GLU A 84 15.80 2.34 4.20
C GLU A 84 14.85 2.61 3.01
N SER A 85 13.73 1.86 2.93
CA SER A 85 12.83 1.85 1.76
C SER A 85 12.07 3.14 1.51
N GLN A 86 11.96 4.00 2.53
CA GLN A 86 11.04 5.14 2.55
C GLN A 86 9.59 4.74 2.24
N ALA A 87 9.24 3.48 2.51
CA ALA A 87 7.94 2.94 2.19
C ALA A 87 6.83 3.65 2.97
N VAL A 88 5.71 3.88 2.28
CA VAL A 88 4.52 4.52 2.81
C VAL A 88 3.34 3.60 2.56
N LEU A 89 2.66 3.21 3.63
CA LEU A 89 1.37 2.54 3.54
C LEU A 89 0.25 3.54 3.71
N GLN A 90 -0.70 3.53 2.79
CA GLN A 90 -1.94 4.29 2.90
C GLN A 90 -3.13 3.32 2.98
N ILE A 91 -3.99 3.52 3.98
CA ILE A 91 -5.12 2.63 4.26
C ILE A 91 -6.40 3.42 4.05
N TYR A 92 -7.34 2.86 3.27
CA TYR A 92 -8.60 3.49 2.89
C TYR A 92 -9.79 2.62 3.26
N ASN A 93 -10.90 3.28 3.63
CA ASN A 93 -12.23 2.69 3.65
C ASN A 93 -13.16 3.43 2.67
N GLN A 94 -14.46 3.11 2.74
CA GLN A 94 -15.48 3.75 1.90
C GLN A 94 -15.62 5.27 2.11
N ASN A 95 -15.15 5.80 3.24
CA ASN A 95 -15.16 7.23 3.57
C ASN A 95 -13.86 7.93 3.17
N GLY A 96 -12.90 7.22 2.57
CA GLY A 96 -11.61 7.77 2.13
C GLY A 96 -10.42 7.27 2.95
N LEU A 97 -9.36 8.06 2.99
CA LEU A 97 -8.13 7.75 3.73
C LEU A 97 -8.41 7.65 5.23
N MET A 98 -7.97 6.54 5.83
CA MET A 98 -7.99 6.33 7.27
C MET A 98 -6.65 6.61 7.92
N GLN A 99 -5.56 6.12 7.33
CA GLN A 99 -4.23 6.19 7.93
C GLN A 99 -3.15 6.26 6.86
N THR A 100 -2.12 7.05 7.14
CA THR A 100 -0.81 6.95 6.48
C THR A 100 0.20 6.44 7.50
N VAL A 101 0.94 5.37 7.17
CA VAL A 101 2.00 4.80 8.01
C VAL A 101 3.31 4.85 7.24
N GLN A 102 4.28 5.57 7.80
CA GLN A 102 5.66 5.59 7.31
C GLN A 102 6.41 4.41 7.89
N VAL A 103 7.25 3.77 7.07
CA VAL A 103 8.15 2.71 7.52
C VAL A 103 9.01 3.20 8.70
N PRO A 104 9.25 2.36 9.73
CA PRO A 104 10.11 2.73 10.85
C PRO A 104 11.52 3.09 10.37
N THR A 105 12.14 4.08 11.01
CA THR A 105 13.52 4.49 10.74
C THR A 105 14.56 3.62 11.48
N SER A 106 14.10 2.64 12.27
CA SER A 106 14.93 1.75 13.08
C SER A 106 14.26 0.40 13.29
N GLY A 107 15.06 -0.62 13.59
CA GLY A 107 14.60 -1.99 13.83
C GLY A 107 15.27 -2.98 12.89
N GLU A 108 15.23 -4.26 13.23
CA GLU A 108 15.87 -5.32 12.47
C GLU A 108 14.90 -6.46 12.19
N GLY A 109 14.92 -6.93 10.96
CA GLY A 109 14.14 -8.09 10.54
C GLY A 109 13.63 -8.01 9.12
N LEU A 110 12.91 -9.05 8.75
CA LEU A 110 12.37 -9.23 7.40
C LEU A 110 10.91 -8.83 7.30
N TYR A 111 10.26 -8.48 8.42
CA TYR A 111 8.84 -8.18 8.47
C TYR A 111 8.62 -6.79 9.04
N TRP A 112 7.84 -5.98 8.33
CA TRP A 112 7.25 -4.76 8.86
C TRP A 112 5.80 -5.05 9.20
N TYR A 113 5.53 -5.28 10.49
CA TYR A 113 4.17 -5.45 10.99
C TYR A 113 3.49 -4.09 11.12
N VAL A 114 2.53 -3.83 10.24
CA VAL A 114 1.95 -2.49 10.14
C VAL A 114 0.75 -2.33 11.04
N CYS A 115 -0.28 -3.15 10.85
CA CYS A 115 -1.53 -3.01 11.57
C CYS A 115 -2.36 -4.28 11.63
N ASP A 116 -3.23 -4.31 12.63
CA ASP A 116 -4.39 -5.19 12.65
C ASP A 116 -5.65 -4.43 12.22
N VAL A 117 -6.56 -5.14 11.58
CA VAL A 117 -7.93 -4.69 11.33
C VAL A 117 -8.89 -5.58 12.08
N ASN A 118 -9.73 -4.97 12.92
CA ASN A 118 -10.88 -5.66 13.50
C ASN A 118 -11.94 -5.87 12.41
N GLY A 119 -12.23 -7.13 12.07
CA GLY A 119 -13.13 -7.48 10.98
C GLY A 119 -14.61 -7.21 11.25
N SER A 120 -15.01 -6.99 12.50
CA SER A 120 -16.40 -6.65 12.85
C SER A 120 -16.74 -5.18 12.61
N ASN A 121 -15.75 -4.29 12.70
CA ASN A 121 -15.97 -2.84 12.66
C ASN A 121 -14.97 -2.05 11.80
N GLY A 122 -13.98 -2.71 11.20
CA GLY A 122 -12.93 -2.08 10.40
C GLY A 122 -11.95 -1.21 11.19
N GLN A 123 -11.95 -1.27 12.52
CA GLN A 123 -11.04 -0.47 13.35
C GLN A 123 -9.60 -0.93 13.17
N LEU A 124 -8.69 0.03 13.01
CA LEU A 124 -7.25 -0.22 12.88
C LEU A 124 -6.56 -0.17 14.25
N THR A 125 -5.67 -1.12 14.49
CA THR A 125 -4.64 -1.04 15.53
C THR A 125 -3.29 -0.96 14.83
N ILE A 126 -2.61 0.18 14.93
CA ILE A 126 -1.29 0.39 14.30
C ILE A 126 -0.19 -0.14 15.21
N HIS A 127 0.62 -1.05 14.69
CA HIS A 127 1.80 -1.62 15.36
C HIS A 127 3.09 -0.92 14.93
N ASN A 128 3.26 -0.74 13.62
CA ASN A 128 4.41 -0.09 12.98
C ASN A 128 5.79 -0.52 13.51
N VAL A 129 6.07 -1.83 13.46
CA VAL A 129 7.30 -2.42 14.02
C VAL A 129 8.02 -3.30 13.01
N ILE A 130 9.36 -3.23 12.97
CA ILE A 130 10.20 -4.19 12.25
C ILE A 130 10.53 -5.35 13.18
N GLN A 131 10.32 -6.57 12.71
CA GLN A 131 10.54 -7.79 13.50
C GLN A 131 11.08 -8.95 12.66
N GLN A 132 11.71 -9.91 13.34
CA GLN A 132 12.36 -11.07 12.71
C GLN A 132 11.38 -12.18 12.30
N SER A 133 10.19 -12.22 12.90
CA SER A 133 9.19 -13.27 12.66
C SER A 133 7.93 -12.70 12.04
N ALA A 134 7.25 -13.47 11.19
CA ALA A 134 5.96 -13.07 10.64
C ALA A 134 4.92 -12.85 11.76
N PRO A 135 4.03 -11.85 11.63
CA PRO A 135 2.86 -11.74 12.50
C PRO A 135 1.93 -12.96 12.34
N GLY A 136 1.39 -13.45 13.45
CA GLY A 136 0.44 -14.56 13.45
C GLY A 136 1.08 -15.95 13.48
N LYS A 137 0.29 -16.99 13.16
CA LYS A 137 0.68 -18.41 13.33
C LYS A 137 1.14 -19.09 12.03
N PHE A 138 1.15 -18.40 10.89
CA PHE A 138 1.66 -18.99 9.65
C PHE A 138 3.17 -19.18 9.77
N LYS A 139 3.58 -20.45 9.86
CA LYS A 139 4.96 -20.92 10.05
C LYS A 139 5.53 -21.59 8.81
N ASP A 140 4.97 -21.34 7.63
CA ASP A 140 5.55 -21.90 6.42
C ASP A 140 6.81 -21.09 6.06
N PRO A 141 7.95 -21.75 5.79
CA PRO A 141 9.07 -21.07 5.14
C PRO A 141 8.52 -20.57 3.79
N PHE A 142 8.44 -19.25 3.64
CA PHE A 142 7.89 -18.62 2.46
C PHE A 142 8.55 -19.21 1.21
N PRO A 143 7.77 -19.68 0.22
CA PRO A 143 8.36 -20.23 -1.00
C PRO A 143 9.26 -19.15 -1.61
N PRO A 144 10.51 -19.47 -1.98
CA PRO A 144 11.37 -18.50 -2.63
C PRO A 144 10.65 -17.95 -3.85
N LYS A 145 10.62 -16.62 -4.03
CA LYS A 145 10.26 -16.01 -5.32
C LYS A 145 11.23 -16.60 -6.33
N THR A 146 10.77 -17.56 -7.15
CA THR A 146 11.54 -17.94 -8.32
C THR A 146 11.59 -16.66 -9.14
N GLN A 147 12.80 -16.15 -9.41
CA GLN A 147 12.98 -15.06 -10.36
C GLN A 147 12.49 -15.59 -11.71
N GLY A 148 11.19 -15.50 -11.96
CA GLY A 148 10.62 -15.66 -13.26
C GLY A 148 11.24 -14.56 -14.09
N ASN A 149 12.20 -14.93 -14.93
CA ASN A 149 12.87 -14.05 -15.85
C ASN A 149 11.83 -13.29 -16.68
N ASN A 150 11.48 -12.11 -16.21
CA ASN A 150 11.05 -10.97 -17.00
C ASN A 150 11.56 -9.73 -16.27
N LEU A 151 12.90 -9.61 -16.26
CA LEU A 151 13.59 -8.34 -16.23
C LEU A 151 13.21 -7.55 -17.50
N LEU A 152 11.96 -7.10 -17.54
CA LEU A 152 11.49 -6.12 -18.49
C LEU A 152 10.98 -4.95 -17.66
N ASN A 153 11.92 -4.03 -17.38
CA ASN A 153 11.66 -2.59 -17.38
C ASN A 153 11.12 -1.96 -16.09
N SER A 154 11.37 -2.50 -14.88
CA SER A 154 11.20 -1.68 -13.66
C SER A 154 12.31 -0.62 -13.62
N LYS A 155 12.26 0.36 -14.52
CA LYS A 155 13.11 1.52 -14.46
C LYS A 155 12.72 2.29 -13.19
N ASN A 156 13.72 2.60 -12.38
CA ASN A 156 13.52 3.32 -11.12
C ASN A 156 12.81 4.63 -11.44
N ILE A 157 11.61 4.83 -10.89
CA ILE A 157 10.99 6.15 -10.90
C ILE A 157 11.86 7.04 -10.01
N THR A 158 12.39 8.10 -10.60
CA THR A 158 13.31 9.05 -9.94
C THR A 158 12.68 10.42 -9.75
N SER A 159 11.48 10.65 -10.29
CA SER A 159 10.81 11.95 -10.24
C SER A 159 9.28 11.80 -10.21
N TRP A 160 8.64 12.71 -9.48
CA TRP A 160 7.20 12.85 -9.35
C TRP A 160 6.83 14.30 -9.60
N LEU A 161 5.69 14.53 -10.23
CA LEU A 161 5.05 15.83 -10.34
C LEU A 161 3.55 15.65 -10.16
N TRP A 162 3.07 16.09 -9.01
CA TRP A 162 1.67 16.18 -8.68
C TRP A 162 1.11 17.52 -9.12
N ASN A 163 -0.05 17.50 -9.77
CA ASN A 163 -0.90 18.67 -9.96
C ASN A 163 -2.24 18.38 -9.28
N PHE A 164 -2.59 19.22 -8.31
CA PHE A 164 -3.78 19.04 -7.48
C PHE A 164 -5.05 19.61 -8.12
N GLY A 165 -4.94 20.31 -9.25
CA GLY A 165 -6.09 20.87 -9.97
C GLY A 165 -6.64 22.17 -9.38
N ASP A 166 -6.05 22.68 -8.30
CA ASP A 166 -6.35 23.99 -7.69
C ASP A 166 -5.28 25.06 -7.98
N GLY A 167 -4.31 24.73 -8.86
CA GLY A 167 -3.18 25.57 -9.22
C GLY A 167 -1.88 25.26 -8.46
N SER A 168 -1.93 24.40 -7.44
CA SER A 168 -0.75 23.97 -6.69
C SER A 168 -0.17 22.64 -7.19
N THR A 169 1.13 22.42 -6.93
CA THR A 169 1.89 21.25 -7.37
C THR A 169 2.86 20.74 -6.30
N SER A 170 3.31 19.49 -6.41
CA SER A 170 4.37 18.94 -5.55
C SER A 170 5.29 17.98 -6.32
N THR A 171 6.57 17.94 -5.93
CA THR A 171 7.55 16.96 -6.45
C THR A 171 7.87 15.85 -5.44
N ALA A 172 7.23 15.85 -4.28
CA ALA A 172 7.37 14.75 -3.33
C ALA A 172 6.72 13.48 -3.93
N GLN A 173 7.30 12.32 -3.66
CA GLN A 173 6.72 11.03 -4.06
C GLN A 173 5.31 10.85 -3.46
N ASN A 174 5.18 11.11 -2.15
CA ASN A 174 3.94 10.94 -1.39
C ASN A 174 3.53 12.26 -0.70
N PRO A 175 2.97 13.25 -1.42
CA PRO A 175 2.57 14.51 -0.82
C PRO A 175 1.24 14.41 -0.07
N SER A 176 1.06 15.31 0.88
CA SER A 176 -0.24 15.65 1.46
C SER A 176 -0.64 17.04 1.00
N HIS A 177 -1.88 17.21 0.51
CA HIS A 177 -2.39 18.51 0.05
C HIS A 177 -3.78 18.82 0.63
N THR A 178 -4.00 20.08 1.03
CA THR A 178 -5.28 20.54 1.60
C THR A 178 -5.94 21.54 0.67
N TYR A 179 -7.16 21.26 0.25
CA TYR A 179 -7.96 22.14 -0.59
C TYR A 179 -8.73 23.15 0.29
N MET A 180 -8.45 24.44 0.11
CA MET A 180 -9.07 25.50 0.93
C MET A 180 -10.42 25.97 0.39
N ALA A 181 -10.68 25.81 -0.91
CA ALA A 181 -11.92 26.25 -1.54
C ALA A 181 -12.85 25.08 -1.81
N ALA A 182 -14.15 25.35 -1.77
CA ALA A 182 -15.14 24.40 -2.26
C ALA A 182 -14.99 24.26 -3.78
N GLY A 183 -15.10 23.03 -4.28
CA GLY A 183 -14.89 22.76 -5.69
C GLY A 183 -14.68 21.28 -5.97
N THR A 184 -14.64 20.97 -7.26
CA THR A 184 -14.31 19.64 -7.78
C THR A 184 -12.97 19.76 -8.52
N TYR A 185 -12.00 18.96 -8.10
CA TYR A 185 -10.61 19.05 -8.56
C TYR A 185 -10.19 17.80 -9.32
N THR A 186 -9.58 18.02 -10.49
CA THR A 186 -8.93 16.98 -11.29
C THR A 186 -7.48 16.88 -10.87
N VAL A 187 -7.05 15.70 -10.43
CA VAL A 187 -5.69 15.46 -9.93
C VAL A 187 -4.91 14.67 -10.97
N SER A 188 -3.65 15.04 -11.21
CA SER A 188 -2.74 14.25 -12.04
C SER A 188 -1.39 14.03 -11.37
N LEU A 189 -0.83 12.84 -11.60
CA LEU A 189 0.54 12.49 -11.23
C LEU A 189 1.32 12.17 -12.52
N THR A 190 2.40 12.90 -12.74
CA THR A 190 3.43 12.53 -13.71
C THR A 190 4.62 11.91 -13.00
N VAL A 191 5.02 10.71 -13.41
CA VAL A 191 6.23 10.03 -12.93
C VAL A 191 7.27 9.94 -14.02
N GLY A 192 8.54 9.95 -13.66
CA GLY A 192 9.65 9.84 -14.61
C GLY A 192 10.80 9.00 -14.09
N ASP A 193 11.46 8.29 -15.00
CA ASP A 193 12.66 7.48 -14.73
C ASP A 193 13.98 8.16 -15.10
N GLY A 194 13.93 9.44 -15.48
CA GLY A 194 15.05 10.22 -16.02
C GLY A 194 15.21 10.16 -17.54
N THR A 195 14.47 9.28 -18.23
CA THR A 195 14.44 9.13 -19.69
C THR A 195 13.03 9.23 -20.29
N ILE A 196 12.03 8.66 -19.61
CA ILE A 196 10.63 8.62 -20.03
C ILE A 196 9.78 9.14 -18.88
N THR A 197 8.68 9.81 -19.22
CA THR A 197 7.63 10.18 -18.27
C THR A 197 6.30 9.56 -18.67
N ASN A 198 5.45 9.30 -17.67
CA ASN A 198 4.07 8.87 -17.88
C ASN A 198 3.16 9.63 -16.91
N THR A 199 1.91 9.89 -17.31
CA THR A 199 0.96 10.68 -16.51
C THR A 199 -0.35 9.92 -16.33
N GLU A 200 -0.80 9.84 -15.08
CA GLU A 200 -2.15 9.41 -14.74
C GLU A 200 -2.98 10.62 -14.31
N THR A 201 -4.25 10.68 -14.73
CA THR A 201 -5.19 11.75 -14.38
C THR A 201 -6.49 11.18 -13.87
N LYS A 202 -6.96 11.66 -12.71
CA LYS A 202 -8.28 11.36 -12.14
C LYS A 202 -9.15 12.62 -12.23
N THR A 203 -10.08 12.61 -13.18
CA THR A 203 -11.00 13.73 -13.43
C THR A 203 -12.01 13.88 -12.30
N GLY A 204 -12.14 15.08 -11.76
CA GLY A 204 -13.11 15.41 -10.69
C GLY A 204 -13.00 14.54 -9.44
N PHE A 205 -11.78 14.09 -9.13
CA PHE A 205 -11.51 13.09 -8.11
C PHE A 205 -11.77 13.58 -6.69
N ILE A 206 -11.42 14.84 -6.41
CA ILE A 206 -11.65 15.45 -5.10
C ILE A 206 -12.82 16.41 -5.18
N THR A 207 -13.79 16.27 -4.28
CA THR A 207 -14.89 17.21 -4.12
C THR A 207 -14.90 17.76 -2.71
N VAL A 208 -14.77 19.07 -2.59
CA VAL A 208 -14.81 19.80 -1.33
C VAL A 208 -16.15 20.53 -1.21
N ALA A 209 -16.91 20.22 -0.16
CA ALA A 209 -18.20 20.86 0.09
C ALA A 209 -18.04 22.20 0.82
N GLY A 210 -18.84 23.20 0.41
CA GLY A 210 -18.84 24.54 1.01
C GLY A 210 -19.50 24.59 2.38
N SER A 211 -18.72 24.36 3.43
CA SER A 211 -18.77 24.96 4.78
C SER A 211 -17.98 24.07 5.75
N GLY A 212 -16.71 24.43 6.00
CA GLY A 212 -15.89 23.84 7.07
C GLY A 212 -15.26 22.46 6.81
N GLY A 213 -15.39 21.88 5.61
CA GLY A 213 -14.75 20.60 5.28
C GLY A 213 -13.37 20.80 4.65
N ASN A 214 -12.29 20.53 5.40
CA ASN A 214 -10.97 20.30 4.80
C ASN A 214 -10.96 18.91 4.18
N SER A 215 -10.74 18.80 2.87
CA SER A 215 -10.40 17.51 2.25
C SER A 215 -8.89 17.47 2.02
N THR A 216 -8.26 16.41 2.53
CA THR A 216 -6.84 16.17 2.34
C THR A 216 -6.66 15.07 1.30
N LEU A 217 -5.95 15.36 0.21
CA LEU A 217 -5.43 14.29 -0.65
C LEU A 217 -4.11 13.82 -0.07
N THR A 218 -4.02 12.52 0.21
CA THR A 218 -2.74 11.84 0.40
C THR A 218 -2.68 10.73 -0.64
N GLY A 219 -1.73 10.79 -1.57
CA GLY A 219 -1.48 9.74 -2.57
C GLY A 219 -2.65 9.40 -3.52
N LEU A 220 -2.30 8.74 -4.62
CA LEU A 220 -3.17 8.10 -5.60
C LEU A 220 -2.68 6.66 -5.75
#